data_AF-A0A383B5D5-F1
#
_entry.id   AF-A0A383B5D5-F1
#
_cell.length_a   1.000
_cell.length_b   1.000
_cell.length_c   1.000
_cell.angle_alpha   90.00
_cell.angle_beta   90.00
_cell.angle_gamma   90.00
#
_symmetry.space_group_name_H-M   'P 1'
#
loop_
_entity.id
_entity.type
_entity.pdbx_description
1 polymer ?
#
loop_
_entity_poly.entity_id
_entity_poly.type
_entity_poly.pdbx_seq_one_letter_code
_entity_poly.pdbx_strand_id
1 'polypeptide(L)'
;MFDWNKYQIIIFDLDNTIYSEINYLEKDYKWEELPEIIKDYRYPEIFWATDNITNPVSKKWVSIYPPRGWAYKDMIEQFISCVLEDSEPIINVDDGAKVMDVLCAVFKSMEIGGWVNFPLTEEIIPQNYL
;
A
#
# COMPACT_ATOMS: atom_id res chain seq x y z
N MET A 1 19.40 -4.23 -1.48
CA MET A 1 18.40 -5.28 -1.77
C MET A 1 18.07 -5.96 -0.46
N PHE A 2 16.80 -5.95 -0.03
CA PHE A 2 16.36 -6.49 1.27
C PHE A 2 16.44 -8.03 1.24
N ASP A 3 17.05 -8.64 2.25
CA ASP A 3 17.25 -10.10 2.34
C ASP A 3 16.06 -10.75 3.09
N TRP A 4 15.13 -11.30 2.31
CA TRP A 4 13.87 -11.88 2.80
C TRP A 4 14.05 -13.14 3.67
N ASN A 5 15.23 -13.76 3.69
CA ASN A 5 15.48 -15.00 4.44
C ASN A 5 15.82 -14.77 5.93
N LYS A 6 16.03 -13.52 6.36
CA LYS A 6 16.45 -13.19 7.73
C LYS A 6 15.31 -12.74 8.65
N TYR A 7 14.11 -12.61 8.11
CA TYR A 7 13.00 -11.92 8.76
C TYR A 7 11.73 -12.76 8.68
N GLN A 8 11.06 -12.94 9.82
CA GLN A 8 9.69 -13.47 9.81
C GLN A 8 8.75 -12.30 9.58
N ILE A 9 8.05 -12.33 8.44
CA ILE A 9 7.09 -11.31 8.04
C ILE A 9 5.71 -11.93 8.13
N ILE A 10 4.85 -11.36 8.97
CA ILE A 10 3.43 -11.70 9.00
C ILE A 10 2.68 -10.58 8.30
N ILE A 11 2.01 -10.93 7.20
CA ILE A 11 1.18 -10.01 6.44
C ILE A 11 -0.26 -10.19 6.90
N PHE A 12 -0.87 -9.13 7.45
CA PHE A 12 -2.29 -9.08 7.76
C PHE A 12 -2.99 -8.20 6.73
N ASP A 13 -4.06 -8.73 6.13
CA ASP A 13 -5.01 -7.96 5.33
C ASP A 13 -6.21 -7.63 6.24
N LEU A 14 -6.18 -6.43 6.81
CA LEU A 14 -7.32 -5.82 7.49
C LEU A 14 -7.69 -4.61 6.63
N ASP A 15 -8.88 -4.66 6.03
CA ASP A 15 -9.48 -3.55 5.28
C ASP A 15 -8.68 -3.06 4.05
N ASN A 16 -8.19 -3.98 3.19
CA ASN A 16 -7.41 -3.67 1.97
C ASN A 16 -6.09 -2.91 2.26
N THR A 17 -5.66 -2.84 3.52
CA THR A 17 -4.38 -2.27 3.90
C THR A 17 -3.44 -3.41 4.27
N ILE A 18 -2.37 -3.57 3.51
CA ILE A 18 -1.33 -4.56 3.78
C ILE A 18 -0.54 -4.07 5.00
N TYR A 19 -0.72 -4.73 6.14
CA TYR A 19 0.14 -4.57 7.30
C TYR A 19 1.19 -5.66 7.27
N SER A 20 2.47 -5.30 7.28
CA SER A 20 3.55 -6.26 7.46
C SER A 20 4.18 -6.06 8.83
N GLU A 21 4.13 -7.08 9.69
CA GLU A 21 4.88 -7.08 10.92
C GLU A 21 6.17 -7.86 10.71
N ILE A 22 7.31 -7.22 11.03
CA ILE A 22 8.60 -7.88 10.94
C ILE A 22 9.13 -8.19 12.34
N ASN A 23 9.49 -9.46 12.56
CA ASN A 23 10.20 -9.90 13.76
C ASN A 23 11.66 -10.25 13.44
N TYR A 24 12.56 -9.71 14.27
CA TYR A 24 14.01 -9.86 14.18
C TYR A 24 14.50 -10.80 15.30
N LEU A 25 14.13 -12.09 15.23
CA LEU A 25 14.37 -13.03 16.33
C LEU A 25 15.80 -13.56 16.39
N GLU A 26 16.46 -13.74 15.25
CA GLU A 26 17.64 -14.62 15.19
C GLU A 26 18.97 -13.96 15.57
N LYS A 27 19.15 -12.65 15.36
CA LYS A 27 20.42 -11.96 15.61
C LYS A 27 20.24 -10.76 16.53
N ASP A 28 21.24 -10.53 17.36
CA ASP A 28 21.38 -9.30 18.14
C ASP A 28 21.94 -8.20 17.23
N TYR A 29 21.16 -7.13 17.06
CA TYR A 29 21.48 -6.01 16.17
C TYR A 29 21.93 -4.80 16.99
N LYS A 30 22.87 -4.02 16.42
CA LYS A 30 23.11 -2.63 16.80
C LYS A 30 22.19 -1.71 15.98
N TRP A 31 21.94 -0.50 16.46
CA TRP A 31 21.10 0.46 15.75
C TRP A 31 21.58 0.71 14.31
N GLU A 32 22.89 0.84 14.11
CA GLU A 32 23.48 1.10 12.79
C GLU A 32 23.32 -0.09 11.81
N GLU A 33 23.19 -1.30 12.35
CA GLU A 33 23.05 -2.54 11.57
C GLU A 33 21.59 -2.82 11.18
N LEU A 34 20.63 -2.05 11.69
CA LEU A 34 19.22 -2.19 11.35
C LEU A 34 18.94 -1.67 9.92
N PRO A 35 18.07 -2.35 9.15
CA PRO A 35 17.55 -1.81 7.89
C PRO A 35 16.80 -0.48 8.11
N GLU A 36 16.89 0.42 7.13
CA GLU A 36 16.29 1.77 7.23
C GLU A 36 14.79 1.74 7.40
N ILE A 37 14.10 0.83 6.70
CA ILE A 37 12.65 0.62 6.86
C ILE A 37 12.26 0.22 8.29
N ILE A 38 13.17 -0.28 9.11
CA ILE A 38 12.90 -0.55 10.52
C ILE A 38 13.16 0.66 11.38
N LYS A 39 14.23 1.39 11.11
CA LYS A 39 14.51 2.64 11.83
C LYS A 39 13.36 3.64 11.69
N ASP A 40 12.74 3.69 10.52
CA ASP A 40 11.62 4.58 10.21
C ASP A 40 10.33 4.25 11.00
N TYR A 41 10.13 2.98 11.36
CA TYR A 41 8.87 2.49 11.96
C TYR A 41 9.01 2.00 13.40
N ARG A 42 10.24 1.82 13.89
CA ARG A 42 10.52 1.37 15.25
C ARG A 42 10.30 2.52 16.24
N TYR A 43 9.15 2.52 16.90
CA TYR A 43 8.87 3.45 17.98
C TYR A 43 9.74 3.13 19.21
N PRO A 44 10.34 4.13 19.90
CA PRO A 44 11.19 3.89 21.06
C PRO A 44 10.39 3.42 22.28
N GLU A 45 10.90 2.43 23.02
CA GLU A 45 10.25 1.92 24.26
C GLU A 45 10.62 2.74 25.49
N ILE A 46 11.85 3.25 25.51
CA ILE A 46 12.37 4.17 26.51
C ILE A 46 12.61 5.53 25.86
N PHE A 47 13.21 6.47 26.59
CA PHE A 47 13.63 7.74 26.01
C PHE A 47 14.48 7.48 24.76
N TRP A 48 14.10 8.07 23.63
CA TRP A 48 14.61 7.77 22.29
C TRP A 48 16.15 7.77 22.20
N ALA A 49 16.82 8.67 22.92
CA ALA A 49 18.27 8.70 22.95
C ALA A 49 18.86 7.46 23.64
N THR A 50 18.23 6.99 24.72
CA THR A 50 18.65 5.80 25.47
C THR A 50 18.35 4.52 24.68
N ASP A 51 17.23 4.48 23.97
CA ASP A 51 16.82 3.31 23.18
C ASP A 51 17.77 3.04 22.00
N ASN A 52 18.24 4.10 21.34
CA ASN A 52 19.17 4.00 20.21
C ASN A 52 20.61 3.63 20.63
N ILE A 53 20.99 3.93 21.87
CA ILE A 53 22.33 3.63 22.41
C ILE A 53 22.37 2.24 23.08
N THR A 54 21.21 1.65 23.38
CA THR A 54 21.11 0.32 24.00
C THR A 54 21.59 -0.75 23.03
N ASN A 55 22.53 -1.58 23.48
CA ASN A 55 23.16 -2.62 22.67
C ASN A 55 23.20 -3.96 23.44
N PRO A 56 22.56 -5.03 22.94
CA PRO A 56 21.80 -5.08 21.67
C PRO A 56 20.47 -4.33 21.75
N VAL A 57 19.99 -3.88 20.60
CA VAL A 57 18.68 -3.23 20.47
C VAL A 57 17.59 -4.23 20.88
N SER A 58 16.54 -3.76 21.57
CA SER A 58 15.46 -4.65 22.02
C SER A 58 14.75 -5.32 20.83
N LYS A 59 14.62 -6.66 20.90
CA LYS A 59 13.89 -7.47 19.92
C LYS A 59 12.39 -7.28 20.12
N LYS A 60 11.69 -6.88 19.08
CA LYS A 60 10.24 -6.69 19.10
C LYS A 60 9.63 -6.75 17.72
N TRP A 61 8.31 -6.88 17.70
CA TRP A 61 7.50 -6.72 16.51
C TRP A 61 7.46 -5.24 16.10
N VAL A 62 7.77 -4.97 14.83
CA VAL A 62 7.64 -3.64 14.24
C VAL A 62 6.58 -3.71 13.16
N SER A 63 5.46 -3.02 13.38
CA SER A 63 4.41 -2.88 12.38
C SER A 63 4.86 -1.87 11.33
N ILE A 64 5.16 -2.36 10.13
CA ILE A 64 5.49 -1.54 8.97
C ILE A 64 4.21 -1.41 8.15
N TYR A 65 3.73 -0.18 8.05
CA TYR A 65 2.72 0.19 7.07
C TYR A 65 3.45 0.74 5.84
N PRO A 66 2.93 0.54 4.61
CA PRO A 66 3.48 1.23 3.45
C PRO A 66 3.59 2.72 3.78
N PRO A 67 4.72 3.38 3.44
CA PRO A 67 4.90 4.79 3.73
C PRO A 67 3.69 5.55 3.23
N ARG A 68 3.12 6.40 4.09
CA ARG A 68 2.03 7.31 3.72
C ARG A 68 2.61 8.40 2.83
N GLY A 69 3.05 8.00 1.64
CA GLY A 69 3.45 8.89 0.57
C GLY A 69 2.24 9.73 0.16
N TRP A 70 2.51 10.93 -0.33
CA TRP A 70 1.43 11.79 -0.78
C TRP A 70 1.03 11.36 -2.19
N ALA A 71 0.14 10.37 -2.30
CA ALA A 71 -0.24 9.75 -3.58
C ALA A 71 -0.65 10.78 -4.66
N TYR A 72 -1.26 11.90 -4.26
CA TYR A 72 -1.58 13.00 -5.17
C TYR A 72 -0.34 13.68 -5.74
N LYS A 73 0.70 13.85 -4.92
CA LYS A 73 1.98 14.39 -5.36
C LYS A 73 2.63 13.45 -6.36
N ASP A 74 2.68 12.16 -6.05
CA ASP A 74 3.29 11.14 -6.91
C ASP A 74 2.56 11.08 -8.26
N MET A 75 1.22 11.18 -8.25
CA MET A 75 0.40 11.26 -9.47
C MET A 75 0.71 12.52 -10.30
N ILE A 76 0.86 13.68 -9.68
CA ILE A 76 1.21 14.93 -10.38
C ILE A 76 2.63 14.86 -10.96
N GLU A 77 3.59 14.35 -10.19
CA GLU A 77 4.98 14.17 -10.64
C GLU A 77 5.05 13.21 -11.83
N GLN A 78 4.28 12.12 -11.79
CA GLN A 78 4.19 11.17 -12.88
C GLN A 78 3.54 11.78 -14.13
N PHE A 79 2.47 12.55 -13.99
CA PHE A 79 1.88 13.31 -15.11
C PHE A 79 2.88 14.28 -15.75
N ILE A 80 3.60 15.06 -14.94
CA ILE A 80 4.62 16.00 -15.43
C ILE A 80 5.73 15.25 -16.18
N SER A 81 6.20 14.14 -15.62
CA SER A 81 7.27 13.32 -16.22
C SER A 81 6.84 12.76 -17.58
N CYS A 82 5.62 12.23 -17.69
CA CYS A 82 5.07 11.73 -18.95
C CYS A 82 5.00 12.81 -20.03
N VAL A 83 4.61 14.04 -19.67
CA VAL A 83 4.56 15.17 -20.62
C VAL A 83 5.97 15.58 -21.08
N LEU A 84 6.96 15.59 -20.18
CA LEU A 84 8.33 16.00 -20.50
C LEU A 84 9.09 14.95 -21.33
N GLU A 85 8.85 13.67 -21.05
CA GLU A 85 9.58 12.55 -21.62
C GLU A 85 8.86 11.89 -22.81
N ASP A 86 7.65 12.36 -23.16
CA ASP A 86 6.77 11.74 -24.15
C ASP A 86 6.56 10.24 -23.86
N SER A 87 6.32 9.93 -22.58
CA SER A 87 6.15 8.56 -22.08
C SER A 87 4.69 8.27 -21.71
N GLU A 88 4.31 7.00 -21.82
CA GLU A 88 2.93 6.58 -21.56
C GLU A 88 2.63 6.57 -20.05
N PRO A 89 1.50 7.15 -19.59
CA PRO A 89 1.17 7.14 -18.18
C PRO A 89 0.81 5.73 -17.69
N ILE A 90 1.16 5.46 -16.43
CA ILE A 90 0.83 4.20 -15.72
C ILE A 90 -0.69 3.98 -15.68
N ILE A 91 -1.46 5.05 -15.54
CA ILE A 91 -2.93 5.02 -15.60
C ILE A 91 -3.33 5.44 -17.01
N ASN A 92 -3.99 4.54 -17.73
CA ASN A 92 -4.48 4.79 -19.09
C ASN A 92 -6.00 5.07 -19.11
N VAL A 93 -6.51 5.40 -20.30
CA VAL A 93 -7.94 5.67 -20.52
C VAL A 93 -8.80 4.43 -20.27
N ASP A 94 -8.29 3.23 -20.58
CA ASP A 94 -9.01 1.97 -20.39
C ASP A 94 -9.22 1.67 -18.90
N ASP A 95 -8.30 2.07 -18.04
CA ASP A 95 -8.45 1.92 -16.59
C ASP A 95 -9.60 2.79 -16.07
N GLY A 96 -9.78 4.00 -16.64
CA GLY A 96 -10.95 4.83 -16.38
C GLY A 96 -12.26 4.18 -16.84
N ALA A 97 -12.27 3.58 -18.03
CA ALA A 97 -13.43 2.85 -18.55
C ALA A 97 -13.80 1.65 -17.66
N LYS A 98 -12.82 0.86 -17.21
CA LYS A 98 -13.04 -0.26 -16.28
C LYS A 98 -13.66 0.20 -14.96
N VAL A 99 -13.20 1.33 -14.41
CA VAL A 99 -13.78 1.89 -13.18
C VAL A 99 -15.25 2.27 -13.40
N MET A 100 -15.58 2.90 -14.53
CA MET A 100 -16.96 3.23 -14.87
C MET A 100 -17.83 1.97 -15.01
N ASP A 101 -17.34 0.93 -15.67
CA ASP A 101 -18.07 -0.33 -15.78
C ASP A 101 -18.32 -0.98 -14.41
N VAL A 102 -17.35 -0.94 -13.50
CA VAL A 102 -17.54 -1.43 -12.12
C VAL A 102 -18.60 -0.62 -11.38
N LEU A 103 -18.57 0.71 -11.49
CA LEU A 103 -19.58 1.58 -10.86
C LEU A 103 -20.98 1.28 -11.40
N CYS A 104 -21.12 1.12 -12.71
CA CYS A 104 -22.37 0.72 -13.36
C CYS A 104 -22.84 -0.68 -12.92
N ALA A 105 -21.91 -1.63 -12.76
CA ALA A 105 -22.21 -2.98 -12.29
C ALA A 105 -22.76 -2.98 -10.86
N VAL A 106 -22.33 -2.06 -10.00
CA VAL A 106 -22.90 -1.89 -8.65
C VAL A 106 -24.38 -1.52 -8.72
N PHE A 107 -24.76 -0.55 -9.55
CA PHE A 107 -26.17 -0.18 -9.73
C PHE A 107 -27.00 -1.35 -10.25
N LYS A 108 -26.44 -2.13 -11.19
CA LYS A 108 -27.12 -3.32 -11.71
C LYS A 108 -27.27 -4.41 -10.66
N SER A 109 -26.24 -4.63 -9.87
CA SER A 109 -26.25 -5.59 -8.78
C SER A 109 -27.33 -5.24 -7.74
N MET A 110 -27.50 -3.96 -7.44
CA MET A 110 -28.56 -3.45 -6.58
C MET A 110 -29.96 -3.65 -7.19
N GLU A 111 -30.11 -3.45 -8.50
CA GLU A 111 -31.38 -3.66 -9.22
C GLU A 111 -31.80 -5.14 -9.19
N ILE A 112 -30.88 -6.07 -9.48
CA ILE A 112 -31.18 -7.50 -9.59
C ILE A 112 -31.08 -8.25 -8.25
N GLY A 113 -30.53 -7.61 -7.22
CA GLY A 113 -30.28 -8.21 -5.91
C GLY A 113 -29.27 -9.37 -5.95
N GLY A 114 -28.25 -9.29 -6.81
CA GLY A 114 -27.37 -10.42 -7.10
C GLY A 114 -26.08 -10.06 -7.81
N TRP A 115 -25.31 -11.10 -8.14
CA TRP A 115 -24.01 -10.99 -8.82
C TRP A 115 -24.18 -10.56 -10.27
N VAL A 116 -23.24 -9.73 -10.75
CA VAL A 116 -23.19 -9.24 -12.13
C VAL A 116 -21.91 -9.76 -12.79
N ASN A 117 -22.01 -10.16 -14.05
CA ASN A 117 -20.86 -10.64 -14.82
C ASN A 117 -20.10 -9.46 -15.45
N PHE A 118 -18.77 -9.58 -15.51
CA PHE A 118 -17.88 -8.58 -16.08
C PHE A 118 -17.12 -9.14 -17.30
N PRO A 119 -16.86 -8.35 -18.37
CA PRO A 119 -17.33 -6.98 -18.60
C PRO A 119 -18.86 -6.92 -18.77
N LEU A 120 -19.44 -5.75 -18.50
CA LEU A 120 -20.88 -5.55 -18.68
C LEU A 120 -21.26 -5.77 -20.15
N THR A 121 -22.32 -6.55 -20.39
CA THR A 121 -22.80 -6.85 -21.74
C THR A 121 -23.80 -5.83 -22.26
N GLU A 122 -24.31 -4.96 -21.38
CA GLU A 122 -25.29 -3.92 -21.70
C GLU A 122 -24.84 -2.59 -21.12
N GLU A 123 -25.25 -1.49 -21.77
CA GLU A 123 -25.05 -0.14 -21.25
C GLU A 123 -26.01 0.10 -20.08
N ILE A 124 -25.47 0.58 -18.96
CA ILE A 124 -26.23 0.80 -17.73
C ILE A 124 -26.18 2.28 -17.41
N ILE A 125 -27.36 2.90 -17.36
CA ILE A 125 -27.52 4.31 -16.97
C ILE A 125 -28.08 4.33 -15.54
N PRO A 126 -27.31 4.79 -14.54
CA PRO A 126 -27.79 4.87 -13.17
C PRO A 126 -29.06 5.74 -13.06
N GLN A 127 -30.03 5.29 -12.27
CA GLN A 127 -31.27 6.05 -12.03
C GLN A 127 -30.96 7.39 -11.33
N ASN A 128 -31.66 8.46 -11.74
CA ASN A 128 -31.51 9.86 -11.27
C ASN A 128 -30.33 10.68 -11.83
N TYR A 129 -29.70 10.23 -12.93
CA TYR A 129 -28.68 11.01 -13.67
C TYR A 129 -29.23 11.74 -14.92
N LEU A 130 -30.56 11.92 -15.04
CA LEU A 130 -31.23 12.69 -16.10
C LEU A 130 -31.86 13.98 -15.57
#